data_AF-A0A2V6WQV3-F1
#
_entry.id   AF-A0A2V6WQV3-F1
#
_cell.length_a   1.000
_cell.length_b   1.000
_cell.length_c   1.000
_cell.angle_alpha   90.00
_cell.angle_beta   90.00
_cell.angle_gamma   90.00
#
_symmetry.space_group_name_H-M   'P 1'
#
loop_
_entity.id
_entity.type
_entity.pdbx_description
1 polymer ?
#
loop_
_entity_poly.entity_id
_entity_poly.type
_entity_poly.pdbx_seq_one_letter_code
_entity_poly.pdbx_strand_id
1 'polypeptide(L)'
;MSEALIGAGLCAGAFWVASEAANHYVILYGRHGWAPPEVAFLLNFVLLGLPCAALLTTALARWWGPRLAADFGRLAAVPPRTAHAAAGLAALIVGVLVVLARYGLLRNTAITDDENVYDFMARMWAGGHLSVPSPPPEVRAFFENQFVVNDGRWYGIYAPGHPALLALGQWLGAIHWVTTVEAVLTVLLAWRLADRVFGRRAGLLTLGL
;
A
#
# COMPACT_ATOMS: atom_id res chain seq x y z
N MET A 1 32.00 10.43 -10.22
CA MET A 1 30.57 10.90 -10.24
C MET A 1 29.86 10.34 -11.45
N SER A 2 30.42 10.54 -12.65
CA SER A 2 30.08 9.78 -13.86
C SER A 2 30.09 8.27 -13.61
N GLU A 3 31.08 7.75 -12.88
CA GLU A 3 31.23 6.31 -12.59
C GLU A 3 30.03 5.66 -11.88
N ALA A 4 29.39 6.34 -10.92
CA ALA A 4 28.25 5.79 -10.20
C ALA A 4 26.98 5.75 -11.08
N LEU A 5 26.77 6.79 -11.89
CA LEU A 5 25.67 6.81 -12.86
C LEU A 5 25.90 5.80 -13.99
N ILE A 6 27.13 5.69 -14.48
CA ILE A 6 27.52 4.68 -15.47
C ILE A 6 27.33 3.28 -14.89
N GLY A 7 27.78 3.03 -13.66
CA GLY A 7 27.60 1.76 -12.98
C GLY A 7 26.13 1.40 -12.78
N ALA A 8 25.29 2.35 -12.35
CA ALA A 8 23.84 2.15 -12.25
C ALA A 8 23.22 1.83 -13.62
N GLY A 9 23.64 2.54 -14.67
CA GLY A 9 23.21 2.28 -16.05
C GLY A 9 23.62 0.90 -16.55
N LEU A 10 24.84 0.45 -16.24
CA LEU A 10 25.32 -0.88 -16.57
C LEU A 10 24.54 -1.96 -15.82
N CYS A 11 24.28 -1.78 -14.51
CA CYS A 11 23.46 -2.71 -13.74
C CYS A 11 22.02 -2.79 -14.28
N ALA A 12 21.42 -1.64 -14.62
CA ALA A 12 20.08 -1.60 -15.21
C ALA A 12 20.03 -2.27 -16.60
N GLY A 13 21.03 -2.01 -17.45
CA GLY A 13 21.15 -2.65 -18.75
C GLY A 13 21.37 -4.16 -18.65
N ALA A 14 22.24 -4.60 -17.74
CA ALA A 14 22.46 -6.03 -17.47
C ALA A 14 21.19 -6.70 -16.93
N PHE A 15 20.44 -6.03 -16.05
CA PHE A 15 19.16 -6.53 -15.52
C PHE A 15 18.13 -6.68 -16.65
N TRP A 16 18.07 -5.71 -17.56
CA TRP A 16 17.21 -5.79 -18.74
C TRP A 16 17.57 -6.96 -19.65
N VAL A 17 18.85 -7.13 -19.99
CA VAL A 17 19.32 -8.24 -20.84
C VAL A 17 19.08 -9.59 -20.18
N ALA A 18 19.33 -9.70 -18.87
CA ALA A 18 19.06 -10.92 -18.09
C ALA A 18 17.56 -11.29 -18.10
N SER A 19 16.67 -10.29 -18.24
CA SER A 19 15.23 -10.54 -18.35
C SER A 19 14.87 -11.32 -19.61
N GLU A 20 15.53 -11.07 -20.76
CA GLU A 20 15.24 -11.77 -22.02
C GLU A 20 15.47 -13.28 -21.88
N ALA A 21 16.57 -13.67 -21.24
CA ALA A 21 16.88 -15.09 -20.96
C ALA A 21 15.93 -15.73 -19.93
N ALA A 22 15.23 -14.91 -19.14
CA ALA A 22 14.31 -15.34 -18.08
C ALA A 22 12.84 -15.12 -18.44
N ASN A 23 12.51 -15.08 -19.74
CA ASN A 23 11.15 -14.82 -20.25
C ASN A 23 10.54 -13.54 -19.65
N HIS A 24 11.32 -12.47 -19.63
CA HIS A 24 10.97 -11.15 -19.10
C HIS A 24 10.43 -11.17 -17.67
N TYR A 25 10.87 -12.14 -16.85
CA TYR A 25 10.43 -12.28 -15.47
C TYR A 25 8.90 -12.39 -15.32
N VAL A 26 8.21 -12.94 -16.33
CA VAL A 26 6.76 -13.11 -16.29
C VAL A 26 6.36 -13.91 -15.06
N ILE A 27 5.55 -13.29 -14.19
CA ILE A 27 4.99 -13.91 -13.00
C ILE A 27 3.76 -14.73 -13.43
N LEU A 28 3.77 -16.02 -13.13
CA LEU A 28 2.68 -16.94 -13.44
C LEU A 28 1.75 -17.06 -12.22
N TYR A 29 0.70 -16.22 -12.20
CA TYR A 29 -0.33 -16.27 -11.16
C TYR A 29 -1.02 -17.64 -11.09
N GLY A 30 -1.33 -18.08 -9.87
CA GLY A 30 -2.06 -19.34 -9.61
C GLY A 30 -1.19 -20.59 -9.52
N ARG A 31 0.12 -20.51 -9.79
CA ARG A 31 1.05 -21.63 -9.55
C ARG A 31 1.54 -21.62 -8.12
N HIS A 32 1.39 -22.73 -7.41
CA HIS A 32 2.00 -22.89 -6.09
C HIS A 32 3.50 -23.19 -6.23
N GLY A 33 4.35 -22.46 -5.51
CA GLY A 33 5.82 -22.57 -5.54
C GLY A 33 6.51 -21.52 -6.41
N TRP A 34 7.84 -21.46 -6.32
CA TRP A 34 8.65 -20.41 -6.96
C TRP A 34 8.89 -20.78 -8.42
N ALA A 35 8.26 -20.06 -9.35
CA ALA A 35 8.45 -20.33 -10.76
C ALA A 35 9.87 -19.94 -11.21
N PRO A 36 10.52 -20.63 -12.15
CA PRO A 36 11.87 -20.29 -12.59
C PRO A 36 12.06 -18.80 -13.00
N PRO A 37 11.10 -18.14 -13.70
CA PRO A 37 11.20 -16.70 -13.98
C PRO A 37 11.20 -15.82 -12.73
N GLU A 38 10.44 -16.20 -11.70
CA GLU A 38 10.34 -15.48 -10.44
C GLU A 38 11.61 -15.63 -9.60
N VAL A 39 12.17 -16.85 -9.55
CA VAL A 39 13.49 -17.08 -8.94
C VAL A 39 14.57 -16.28 -9.67
N ALA A 40 14.56 -16.31 -11.00
CA ALA A 40 15.49 -15.54 -11.82
C ALA A 40 15.35 -14.03 -11.60
N PHE A 41 14.12 -13.52 -11.46
CA PHE A 41 13.88 -12.11 -11.11
C PHE A 41 14.52 -11.76 -9.77
N LEU A 42 14.24 -12.53 -8.72
CA LEU A 42 14.73 -12.25 -7.37
C LEU A 42 16.26 -12.30 -7.31
N LEU A 43 16.88 -13.30 -7.96
CA LEU A 43 18.33 -13.40 -8.05
C LEU A 43 18.96 -12.21 -8.78
N ASN A 44 18.44 -11.87 -9.97
CA ASN A 44 18.94 -10.73 -10.73
C ASN A 44 18.67 -9.41 -10.01
N PHE A 45 17.57 -9.30 -9.28
CA PHE A 45 17.26 -8.11 -8.49
C PHE A 45 18.27 -7.93 -7.36
N VAL A 46 18.65 -9.00 -6.66
CA VAL A 46 19.70 -8.95 -5.65
C VAL A 46 21.06 -8.61 -6.26
N LEU A 47 21.42 -9.23 -7.38
CA LEU A 47 22.75 -9.07 -7.99
C LEU A 47 22.94 -7.77 -8.78
N LEU A 48 21.87 -7.24 -9.36
CA LEU A 48 21.94 -6.11 -10.29
C LEU A 48 21.02 -4.97 -9.85
N GLY A 49 19.80 -5.28 -9.41
CA GLY A 49 18.83 -4.30 -8.94
C GLY A 49 19.28 -3.55 -7.69
N LEU A 50 19.73 -4.26 -6.65
CA LEU A 50 20.20 -3.64 -5.41
C LEU A 50 21.47 -2.80 -5.62
N PRO A 51 22.51 -3.28 -6.34
CA PRO A 51 23.65 -2.42 -6.67
C PRO A 51 23.27 -1.23 -7.54
N CYS A 52 22.37 -1.40 -8.53
CA CYS A 52 21.85 -0.30 -9.32
C CYS A 52 21.23 0.77 -8.42
N ALA A 53 20.32 0.38 -7.53
CA ALA A 53 19.66 1.28 -6.59
C ALA A 53 20.68 1.98 -5.66
N ALA A 54 21.68 1.26 -5.15
CA ALA A 54 22.72 1.84 -4.30
C ALA A 54 23.59 2.86 -5.05
N LEU A 55 24.02 2.53 -6.28
CA LEU A 55 24.83 3.40 -7.12
C LEU A 55 24.06 4.65 -7.55
N LEU A 56 22.81 4.48 -7.97
CA LEU A 56 21.92 5.59 -8.35
C LEU A 56 21.65 6.49 -7.14
N THR A 57 21.33 5.91 -5.98
CA THR A 57 21.13 6.66 -4.73
C THR A 57 22.39 7.44 -4.36
N THR A 58 23.57 6.85 -4.48
CA THR A 58 24.85 7.53 -4.21
C THR A 58 25.08 8.69 -5.17
N ALA A 59 24.78 8.50 -6.46
CA ALA A 59 24.90 9.56 -7.45
C ALA A 59 23.93 10.72 -7.17
N LEU A 60 22.66 10.41 -6.91
CA LEU A 60 21.63 11.38 -6.59
C LEU A 60 21.93 12.11 -5.27
N ALA A 61 22.38 11.39 -4.24
CA ALA A 61 22.74 11.97 -2.95
C ALA A 61 23.91 12.95 -3.07
N ARG A 62 24.91 12.68 -3.93
CA ARG A 62 26.01 13.62 -4.16
C ARG A 62 25.56 14.85 -4.94
N TRP A 63 24.64 14.69 -5.87
CA TRP A 63 24.19 15.78 -6.73
C TRP A 63 23.14 16.67 -6.07
N TRP A 64 22.09 16.06 -5.51
CA TRP A 64 20.93 16.76 -4.95
C TRP A 64 20.96 16.79 -3.42
N GLY A 65 21.73 15.94 -2.75
CA GLY A 65 21.76 15.85 -1.29
C GLY A 65 22.04 17.18 -0.59
N PRO A 66 23.04 17.99 -1.00
CA PRO A 66 23.27 19.30 -0.37
C PRO A 66 22.08 20.25 -0.49
N ARG A 67 21.39 20.23 -1.63
CA ARG A 67 20.19 21.04 -1.86
C ARG A 67 19.02 20.55 -1.01
N LEU A 68 18.76 19.24 -1.03
CA LEU A 68 17.72 18.60 -0.21
C LEU A 68 17.95 18.82 1.28
N ALA A 69 19.20 18.77 1.74
CA ALA A 69 19.55 19.05 3.14
C ALA A 69 19.29 20.52 3.51
N ALA A 70 19.61 21.46 2.61
CA ALA A 70 19.27 22.87 2.81
C ALA A 70 17.75 23.08 2.86
N ASP A 71 17.00 22.46 1.94
CA ASP A 71 15.54 22.54 1.85
C ASP A 71 14.87 21.95 3.09
N PHE A 72 15.31 20.78 3.52
CA PHE A 72 14.90 20.16 4.78
C PHE A 72 15.17 21.05 5.99
N GLY A 73 16.31 21.77 5.98
CA GLY A 73 16.64 22.78 6.97
C GLY A 73 15.57 23.88 7.07
N ARG A 74 15.07 24.35 5.92
CA ARG A 74 14.04 25.40 5.80
C ARG A 74 12.67 24.97 6.32
N LEU A 75 12.35 23.67 6.30
CA LEU A 75 11.06 23.16 6.80
C LEU A 75 10.80 23.48 8.28
N ALA A 76 11.85 23.63 9.10
CA ALA A 76 11.69 24.01 10.51
C ALA A 76 11.09 25.41 10.69
N ALA A 77 11.33 26.31 9.73
CA ALA A 77 10.86 27.70 9.79
C ALA A 77 9.46 27.88 9.17
N VAL A 78 8.84 26.81 8.66
CA VAL A 78 7.51 26.89 8.04
C VAL A 78 6.48 27.33 9.09
N PRO A 79 5.69 28.39 8.83
CA PRO A 79 4.67 28.85 9.75
C PRO A 79 3.61 27.78 10.02
N PRO A 80 3.05 27.69 11.25
CA PRO A 80 2.04 26.69 11.58
C PRO A 80 0.84 26.69 10.62
N ARG A 81 0.34 27.87 10.24
CA ARG A 81 -0.78 28.00 9.30
C ARG A 81 -0.49 27.35 7.95
N THR A 82 0.72 27.54 7.43
CA THR A 82 1.16 26.93 6.17
C THR A 82 1.30 25.42 6.31
N ALA A 83 1.83 24.93 7.44
CA ALA A 83 1.92 23.50 7.70
C ALA A 83 0.55 22.82 7.80
N HIS A 84 -0.42 23.45 8.46
CA HIS A 84 -1.81 22.98 8.52
C HIS A 84 -2.46 22.97 7.13
N ALA A 85 -2.27 24.03 6.34
CA ALA A 85 -2.80 24.09 4.98
C ALA A 85 -2.18 23.02 4.07
N ALA A 86 -0.87 22.80 4.18
CA ALA A 86 -0.17 21.73 3.47
C ALA A 86 -0.69 20.35 3.85
N ALA A 87 -0.90 20.08 5.14
CA ALA A 87 -1.47 18.82 5.60
C ALA A 87 -2.90 18.61 5.07
N GLY A 88 -3.73 19.65 5.10
CA GLY A 88 -5.08 19.61 4.54
C GLY A 88 -5.08 19.38 3.02
N LEU A 89 -4.17 20.03 2.29
CA LEU A 89 -4.02 19.84 0.85
C LEU A 89 -3.54 18.43 0.50
N ALA A 90 -2.52 17.92 1.20
CA ALA A 90 -2.02 16.56 1.01
C ALA A 90 -3.12 15.52 1.28
N ALA A 91 -3.86 15.69 2.38
CA ALA A 91 -5.01 14.85 2.69
C ALA A 91 -6.10 14.91 1.61
N LEU A 92 -6.43 16.10 1.11
CA LEU A 92 -7.37 16.26 0.00
C LEU A 92 -6.88 15.55 -1.27
N ILE A 93 -5.61 15.75 -1.65
CA ILE A 93 -5.01 15.09 -2.82
C ILE A 93 -5.11 13.57 -2.68
N VAL A 94 -4.72 13.01 -1.53
CA VAL A 94 -4.81 11.56 -1.27
C VAL A 94 -6.27 11.09 -1.36
N GLY A 95 -7.20 11.81 -0.75
CA GLY A 95 -8.63 11.48 -0.83
C GLY A 95 -9.13 11.46 -2.28
N VAL A 96 -8.78 12.48 -3.08
CA VAL A 96 -9.13 12.55 -4.50
C VAL A 96 -8.50 11.40 -5.28
N LEU A 97 -7.22 11.09 -5.07
CA LEU A 97 -6.53 10.00 -5.76
C LEU A 97 -7.17 8.64 -5.44
N VAL A 98 -7.56 8.39 -4.18
CA VAL A 98 -8.28 7.16 -3.80
C VAL A 98 -9.63 7.07 -4.53
N VAL A 99 -10.38 8.17 -4.60
CA VAL A 99 -11.66 8.22 -5.32
C VAL A 99 -11.47 8.00 -6.82
N LEU A 100 -10.47 8.65 -7.44
CA LEU A 100 -10.13 8.45 -8.83
C LEU A 100 -9.70 7.02 -9.12
N ALA A 101 -8.90 6.41 -8.25
CA ALA A 101 -8.54 5.00 -8.38
C ALA A 101 -9.78 4.11 -8.29
N ARG A 102 -10.61 4.28 -7.25
CA ARG A 102 -11.84 3.51 -7.04
C ARG A 102 -12.77 3.55 -8.25
N TYR A 103 -13.13 4.74 -8.73
CA TYR A 103 -14.15 4.87 -9.78
C TYR A 103 -13.56 4.85 -11.19
N GLY A 104 -12.37 5.41 -11.39
CA GLY A 104 -11.73 5.50 -12.70
C GLY A 104 -10.97 4.25 -13.11
N LEU A 105 -10.26 3.62 -12.18
CA LEU A 105 -9.46 2.43 -12.47
C LEU A 105 -10.21 1.13 -12.10
N LEU A 106 -10.72 1.06 -10.87
CA LEU A 106 -11.31 -0.15 -10.31
C LEU A 106 -12.81 -0.29 -10.57
N ARG A 107 -13.44 0.73 -11.18
CA ARG A 107 -14.87 0.77 -11.52
C ARG A 107 -15.82 0.45 -10.36
N ASN A 108 -15.38 0.77 -9.13
CA ASN A 108 -16.09 0.49 -7.89
C ASN A 108 -16.44 -1.01 -7.67
N THR A 109 -15.57 -1.91 -8.11
CA THR A 109 -15.75 -3.36 -7.95
C THR A 109 -14.72 -3.92 -6.96
N ALA A 110 -15.09 -4.97 -6.23
CA ALA A 110 -14.11 -5.80 -5.51
C ALA A 110 -13.24 -6.57 -6.52
N ILE A 111 -11.93 -6.54 -6.33
CA ILE A 111 -10.95 -7.12 -7.26
C ILE A 111 -10.31 -8.37 -6.66
N THR A 112 -10.22 -8.45 -5.34
CA THR A 112 -9.58 -9.53 -4.60
C THR A 112 -10.58 -10.26 -3.70
N ASP A 113 -10.23 -11.50 -3.35
CA ASP A 113 -11.00 -12.28 -2.39
C ASP A 113 -11.01 -11.63 -0.99
N ASP A 114 -9.93 -10.92 -0.63
CA ASP A 114 -9.82 -10.22 0.64
C ASP A 114 -10.97 -9.20 0.80
N GLU A 115 -11.26 -8.40 -0.24
CA GLU A 115 -12.32 -7.39 -0.20
C GLU A 115 -13.72 -8.00 -0.03
N ASN A 116 -13.96 -9.16 -0.66
CA ASN A 116 -15.22 -9.88 -0.50
C ASN A 116 -15.39 -10.40 0.93
N VAL A 117 -14.31 -10.88 1.56
CA VAL A 117 -14.35 -11.33 2.95
C VAL A 117 -14.53 -10.14 3.91
N TYR A 118 -13.89 -9.01 3.64
CA TYR A 118 -14.10 -7.79 4.40
C TYR A 118 -15.55 -7.29 4.30
N ASP A 119 -16.16 -7.31 3.11
CA ASP A 119 -17.58 -6.96 2.92
C ASP A 119 -18.50 -7.96 3.65
N PHE A 120 -18.20 -9.26 3.58
CA PHE A 120 -18.90 -10.30 4.33
C PHE A 120 -18.84 -10.05 5.85
N MET A 121 -17.64 -9.81 6.40
CA MET A 121 -17.46 -9.49 7.82
C MET A 121 -18.21 -8.22 8.19
N ALA A 122 -18.11 -7.15 7.39
CA ALA A 122 -18.76 -5.87 7.65
C ALA A 122 -20.29 -6.00 7.71
N ARG A 123 -20.90 -6.72 6.76
CA ARG A 123 -22.35 -7.00 6.74
C ARG A 123 -22.79 -7.82 7.94
N MET A 124 -22.04 -8.86 8.26
CA MET A 124 -22.34 -9.73 9.40
C MET A 124 -22.30 -8.95 10.73
N TRP A 125 -21.27 -8.12 10.90
CA TRP A 125 -21.03 -7.35 12.12
C TRP A 125 -22.01 -6.20 12.26
N ALA A 126 -22.35 -5.52 11.15
CA ALA A 126 -23.43 -4.54 11.12
C ALA A 126 -24.80 -5.17 11.48
N GLY A 127 -24.98 -6.47 11.22
CA GLY A 127 -26.11 -7.26 11.68
C GLY A 127 -26.05 -7.71 13.15
N GLY A 128 -24.99 -7.38 13.89
CA GLY A 128 -24.83 -7.74 15.30
C GLY A 128 -24.20 -9.12 15.56
N HIS A 129 -23.61 -9.75 14.54
CA HIS A 129 -23.00 -11.07 14.65
C HIS A 129 -21.51 -11.02 14.35
N LEU A 130 -20.68 -11.69 15.15
CA LEU A 130 -19.25 -11.86 14.86
C LEU A 130 -18.94 -13.14 14.06
N SER A 131 -19.88 -14.06 14.06
CA SER A 131 -19.90 -15.29 13.26
C SER A 131 -21.34 -15.73 13.05
N VAL A 132 -21.62 -16.44 11.98
CA VAL A 132 -22.91 -17.12 11.76
C VAL A 132 -22.70 -18.64 11.69
N PRO A 133 -23.75 -19.47 11.80
CA PRO A 133 -23.59 -20.90 11.57
C PRO A 133 -23.09 -21.19 10.16
N SER A 134 -22.23 -22.19 10.02
CA SER A 134 -21.81 -22.70 8.70
C SER A 134 -23.02 -23.12 7.85
N PRO A 135 -22.93 -23.01 6.52
CA PRO A 135 -23.92 -23.59 5.62
C PRO A 135 -24.14 -25.09 5.89
N PRO A 136 -25.31 -25.64 5.50
CA PRO A 136 -25.61 -27.06 5.65
C PRO A 136 -24.52 -27.96 5.03
N PRO A 137 -24.20 -29.12 5.64
CA PRO A 137 -23.12 -29.99 5.17
C PRO A 137 -23.21 -30.36 3.68
N GLU A 138 -24.42 -30.46 3.13
CA GLU A 138 -24.71 -30.85 1.75
C GLU A 138 -24.21 -29.81 0.73
N VAL A 139 -24.13 -28.54 1.13
CA VAL A 139 -23.71 -27.43 0.26
C VAL A 139 -22.43 -26.75 0.74
N ARG A 140 -21.91 -27.12 1.91
CA ARG A 140 -20.79 -26.43 2.57
C ARG A 140 -19.54 -26.30 1.69
N ALA A 141 -19.23 -27.33 0.91
CA ALA A 141 -18.09 -27.36 0.00
C ALA A 141 -18.12 -26.25 -1.06
N PHE A 142 -19.30 -25.75 -1.45
CA PHE A 142 -19.43 -24.65 -2.42
C PHE A 142 -19.13 -23.27 -1.82
N PHE A 143 -19.10 -23.16 -0.49
CA PHE A 143 -18.85 -21.92 0.24
C PHE A 143 -17.48 -21.90 0.92
N GLU A 144 -16.63 -22.88 0.62
CA GLU A 144 -15.24 -22.87 1.07
C GLU A 144 -14.48 -21.71 0.42
N ASN A 145 -13.83 -20.90 1.25
CA ASN A 145 -13.01 -19.79 0.83
C ASN A 145 -11.78 -19.76 1.74
N GLN A 146 -10.59 -19.58 1.15
CA GLN A 146 -9.31 -19.63 1.88
C GLN A 146 -9.24 -18.64 3.07
N PHE A 147 -9.99 -17.55 3.00
CA PHE A 147 -9.98 -16.47 3.99
C PHE A 147 -11.21 -16.50 4.92
N VAL A 148 -12.03 -17.55 4.84
CA VAL A 148 -13.21 -17.72 5.68
C VAL A 148 -13.12 -19.04 6.44
N VAL A 149 -13.25 -18.98 7.76
CA VAL A 149 -13.38 -20.17 8.59
C VAL A 149 -14.79 -20.73 8.41
N ASN A 150 -14.90 -22.05 8.18
CA ASN A 150 -16.16 -22.75 7.93
C ASN A 150 -16.24 -24.09 8.69
N ASP A 151 -16.12 -24.04 10.02
CA ASP A 151 -15.92 -25.20 10.91
C ASP A 151 -17.13 -25.50 11.82
N GLY A 152 -18.34 -25.15 11.37
CA GLY A 152 -19.54 -25.05 12.20
C GLY A 152 -19.85 -23.59 12.55
N ARG A 153 -18.85 -22.72 12.47
CA ARG A 153 -18.99 -21.26 12.45
C ARG A 153 -18.46 -20.74 11.12
N TRP A 154 -19.06 -19.65 10.65
CA TRP A 154 -18.75 -18.99 9.40
C TRP A 154 -18.38 -17.54 9.66
N TYR A 155 -17.10 -17.20 9.45
CA TYR A 155 -16.54 -15.86 9.70
C TYR A 155 -15.18 -15.68 8.98
N GLY A 156 -14.83 -14.44 8.65
CA GLY A 156 -13.54 -14.15 8.00
C GLY A 156 -12.35 -14.24 8.97
N ILE A 157 -11.16 -14.54 8.44
CA ILE A 157 -9.94 -14.73 9.24
C ILE A 157 -9.28 -13.41 9.71
N TYR A 158 -9.69 -12.26 9.17
CA TYR A 158 -8.99 -11.01 9.40
C TYR A 158 -9.19 -10.46 10.81
N ALA A 159 -8.17 -9.75 11.29
CA ALA A 159 -8.20 -9.06 12.57
C ALA A 159 -9.31 -7.98 12.60
N PRO A 160 -9.89 -7.68 13.78
CA PRO A 160 -11.13 -6.90 13.88
C PRO A 160 -11.03 -5.41 13.55
N GLY A 161 -9.83 -4.83 13.50
CA GLY A 161 -9.66 -3.37 13.38
C GLY A 161 -10.35 -2.75 12.16
N HIS A 162 -9.92 -3.14 10.96
CA HIS A 162 -10.49 -2.64 9.72
C HIS A 162 -11.95 -3.11 9.48
N PRO A 163 -12.30 -4.41 9.68
CA PRO A 163 -13.69 -4.87 9.59
C PRO A 163 -14.67 -4.13 10.49
N ALA A 164 -14.26 -3.68 11.69
CA ALA A 164 -15.13 -2.89 12.57
C ALA A 164 -15.46 -1.51 11.97
N LEU A 165 -14.48 -0.84 11.35
CA LEU A 165 -14.70 0.44 10.67
C LEU A 165 -15.57 0.25 9.42
N LEU A 166 -15.37 -0.84 8.69
CA LEU A 166 -16.22 -1.21 7.57
C LEU A 166 -17.65 -1.54 8.02
N ALA A 167 -17.84 -2.23 9.14
CA ALA A 167 -19.16 -2.53 9.69
C ALA A 167 -19.90 -1.24 10.09
N LEU A 168 -19.20 -0.26 10.67
CA LEU A 168 -19.76 1.06 10.92
C LEU A 168 -20.15 1.76 9.62
N GLY A 169 -19.28 1.73 8.61
CA GLY A 169 -19.59 2.26 7.28
C GLY A 169 -20.79 1.57 6.63
N GLN A 170 -20.89 0.24 6.76
CA GLN A 170 -22.00 -0.57 6.27
C GLN A 170 -23.31 -0.18 6.95
N TRP A 171 -23.29 -0.01 8.27
CA TRP A 171 -24.45 0.44 9.04
C TRP A 171 -24.93 1.84 8.62
N LEU A 172 -24.00 2.73 8.27
CA LEU A 172 -24.28 4.08 7.79
C LEU A 172 -24.59 4.17 6.28
N GLY A 173 -24.55 3.05 5.55
CA GLY A 173 -24.72 3.03 4.09
C GLY A 173 -23.55 3.69 3.31
N ALA A 174 -22.38 3.83 3.95
CA ALA A 174 -21.21 4.54 3.46
C ALA A 174 -19.94 3.67 3.46
N ILE A 175 -20.05 2.34 3.42
CA ILE A 175 -18.91 1.40 3.45
C ILE A 175 -17.82 1.76 2.43
N HIS A 176 -18.20 2.21 1.24
CA HIS A 176 -17.27 2.57 0.17
C HIS A 176 -16.36 3.76 0.48
N TRP A 177 -16.74 4.61 1.45
CA TRP A 177 -15.98 5.79 1.86
C TRP A 177 -15.01 5.52 3.00
N VAL A 178 -15.13 4.36 3.68
CA VAL A 178 -14.32 4.03 4.85
C VAL A 178 -12.83 4.08 4.51
N THR A 179 -12.41 3.41 3.43
CA THR A 179 -10.99 3.39 3.04
C THR A 179 -10.46 4.77 2.63
N THR A 180 -11.30 5.63 2.04
CA THR A 180 -10.93 7.02 1.73
C THR A 180 -10.75 7.84 3.01
N VAL A 181 -11.66 7.69 3.98
CA VAL A 181 -11.56 8.36 5.28
C VAL A 181 -10.34 7.86 6.05
N GLU A 182 -10.09 6.55 6.09
CA GLU A 182 -8.90 5.96 6.71
C GLU A 182 -7.61 6.52 6.10
N ALA A 183 -7.53 6.62 4.76
CA ALA A 183 -6.37 7.18 4.08
C ALA A 183 -6.14 8.66 4.42
N VAL A 184 -7.20 9.48 4.39
CA VAL A 184 -7.17 10.89 4.76
C VAL A 184 -6.73 11.08 6.22
N LEU A 185 -7.33 10.32 7.14
CA LEU A 185 -6.98 10.37 8.55
C LEU A 185 -5.55 9.90 8.79
N THR A 186 -5.08 8.88 8.06
CA THR A 186 -3.69 8.40 8.17
C THR A 186 -2.70 9.52 7.84
N VAL A 187 -2.91 10.27 6.76
CA VAL A 187 -2.05 11.43 6.41
C VAL A 187 -2.05 12.47 7.54
N LEU A 188 -3.22 12.87 8.01
CA LEU A 188 -3.34 13.90 9.04
C LEU A 188 -2.76 13.47 10.39
N LEU A 189 -3.00 12.22 10.81
CA LEU A 189 -2.50 11.66 12.06
C LEU A 189 -1.00 11.42 11.99
N ALA A 190 -0.47 10.87 10.89
CA ALA A 190 0.96 10.68 10.70
C ALA A 190 1.71 12.02 10.79
N TRP A 191 1.20 13.05 10.11
CA TRP A 191 1.75 14.40 10.18
C TRP A 191 1.71 14.96 11.60
N ARG A 192 0.55 14.91 12.26
CA ARG A 192 0.37 15.44 13.61
C ARG A 192 1.28 14.75 14.62
N LEU A 193 1.41 13.42 14.50
CA LEU A 193 2.24 12.60 15.37
C LEU A 193 3.72 12.91 15.15
N ALA A 194 4.18 12.93 13.90
CA ALA A 194 5.57 13.23 13.56
C ALA A 194 5.96 14.66 13.95
N ASP A 195 5.08 15.64 13.72
CA ASP A 195 5.28 17.03 14.15
C ASP A 195 5.42 17.13 15.67
N ARG A 196 4.63 16.36 16.42
CA ARG A 196 4.64 16.36 17.89
C ARG A 196 5.86 15.66 18.48
N VAL A 197 6.28 14.53 17.91
CA VAL A 197 7.34 13.68 18.47
C VAL A 197 8.73 14.08 17.98
N PHE A 198 8.84 14.41 16.68
CA PHE A 198 10.11 14.66 16.00
C PHE A 198 10.25 16.10 15.49
N GLY A 199 9.24 16.93 15.68
CA GLY A 199 9.24 18.35 15.30
C GLY A 199 8.81 18.61 13.85
N ARG A 200 8.71 19.90 13.50
CA ARG A 200 8.13 20.40 12.24
C ARG A 200 8.72 19.80 10.97
N ARG A 201 10.03 19.61 10.93
CA ARG A 201 10.72 19.04 9.76
C ARG A 201 10.23 17.63 9.46
N ALA A 202 10.24 16.77 10.47
CA ALA A 202 9.78 15.38 10.35
C ALA A 202 8.27 15.32 10.09
N GLY A 203 7.49 16.20 10.73
CA GLY A 203 6.07 16.37 10.42
C GLY A 203 5.84 16.59 8.93
N LEU A 204 6.43 17.64 8.35
CA LEU A 204 6.21 17.99 6.95
C LEU A 204 6.72 16.92 5.96
N LEU A 205 7.79 16.19 6.27
CA LEU A 205 8.24 15.06 5.44
C LEU A 205 7.16 14.00 5.23
N THR A 206 6.30 13.75 6.23
CA THR A 206 5.22 12.75 6.10
C THR A 206 4.17 13.13 5.05
N LEU A 207 4.12 14.40 4.65
CA LEU A 207 3.22 14.89 3.62
C LEU A 207 3.78 14.72 2.20
N GLY A 208 4.99 14.17 2.06
CA GLY A 208 5.72 14.11 0.78
C GLY A 208 6.35 15.43 0.36
N LEU A 209 6.62 16.33 1.32
CA LEU A 209 7.28 17.63 1.13
C LEU A 209 8.75 17.61 1.56
#